data_AF-A0A640SY96-F1
#
_entry.id   AF-A0A640SY96-F1
#
_cell.length_a   1.000
_cell.length_b   1.000
_cell.length_c   1.000
_cell.angle_alpha   90.00
_cell.angle_beta   90.00
_cell.angle_gamma   90.00
#
_symmetry.space_group_name_H-M   'P 1'
#
loop_
_entity.id
_entity.type
_entity.pdbx_description
1 polymer ?
#
loop_
_entity_poly.entity_id
_entity_poly.type
_entity_poly.pdbx_seq_one_letter_code
_entity_poly.pdbx_strand_id
1 'polypeptide(L)'
;MAGYFRDMVSERSAVQAGAEVLVASNRGPVSYGLEEDGTLTAKRGGGGLVSGLSAIGPETDAVWVCAALGDGDREAVRRTGGLLEPGDTGGQRVRMLDIPAAVHAAAYNSIANSVLWFVHHMLYQTPLEPVFDAEFRTQWAAYETYNAAFADALAEGAAPGAAVLVQDYHLALVPGMLRERRPDLRIAHFSHTPWAPAEYFAMLPDDIQRKLALGILGADRANFLTRRWAENFVACAETGLGGQCERVRPEDGAPGIVALVPERKAHTTWIGVHGLGADAHFLRERAHRPDVEERMAALRTEIGGPGRRTIVRVDRTELSKNIVRGLLAYRQLLADRPEWRERVVHLAFAYPSRQDLAVYRDYTAEVQRVAEAINAEYGTAGWQPVLLHVKDDFARSLAAYRLADVALVNPIRDGMNLVAKEIPVVSDAGCALVLSREAGAHEELGAHALTVNPYDVVGTAEALHEALSMDDGERAVRTERLAAAATALPPARWFLDQLRELRGEDVQEGTRPA
;
A
#
# COMPACT_ATOMS: atom_id res chain seq x y z
N MET A 1 -5.62 62.36 40.18
CA MET A 1 -6.63 61.95 39.17
C MET A 1 -5.90 61.36 37.97
N ALA A 2 -5.27 60.21 38.16
CA ALA A 2 -4.56 59.47 37.13
C ALA A 2 -4.76 57.99 37.45
N GLY A 3 -5.43 57.27 36.55
CA GLY A 3 -5.81 55.88 36.72
C GLY A 3 -7.16 55.64 36.09
N TYR A 4 -7.14 55.26 34.81
CA TYR A 4 -8.13 54.44 34.10
C TYR A 4 -7.71 54.46 32.63
N PHE A 5 -6.94 53.46 32.21
CA PHE A 5 -6.76 52.96 30.83
C PHE A 5 -5.59 51.97 30.85
N ARG A 6 -5.77 50.85 31.54
CA ARG A 6 -5.03 49.61 31.34
C ARG A 6 -6.09 48.52 31.21
N ASP A 7 -5.84 47.57 30.32
CA ASP A 7 -6.66 46.40 29.98
C ASP A 7 -7.52 46.57 28.72
N MET A 8 -6.90 46.53 27.53
CA MET A 8 -7.51 45.92 26.33
C MET A 8 -6.57 45.73 25.13
N VAL A 9 -5.33 45.24 25.31
CA VAL A 9 -4.45 44.74 24.22
C VAL A 9 -3.48 43.77 24.92
N SER A 10 -3.49 42.44 24.81
CA SER A 10 -3.27 41.61 23.62
C SER A 10 -3.39 40.14 24.04
N GLU A 11 -4.54 39.50 23.82
CA GLU A 11 -4.71 38.03 23.87
C GLU A 11 -4.99 37.45 22.47
N ARG A 12 -4.35 38.01 21.45
CA ARG A 12 -4.34 37.41 20.10
C ARG A 12 -2.91 37.26 19.61
N SER A 13 -2.61 36.04 19.18
CA SER A 13 -1.36 35.55 18.58
C SER A 13 -0.30 35.00 19.55
N ALA A 14 -0.66 34.00 20.35
CA ALA A 14 0.28 32.88 20.52
C ALA A 14 0.35 32.17 19.16
N VAL A 15 1.42 32.41 18.40
CA VAL A 15 1.72 31.63 17.19
C VAL A 15 1.77 30.18 17.64
N GLN A 16 0.82 29.36 17.19
CA GLN A 16 0.81 27.95 17.48
C GLN A 16 2.14 27.37 16.98
N ALA A 17 2.94 26.82 17.88
CA ALA A 17 4.20 26.20 17.50
C ALA A 17 3.89 25.11 16.46
N GLY A 18 4.61 25.14 15.33
CA GLY A 18 4.45 24.11 14.29
C GLY A 18 4.81 22.73 14.82
N ALA A 19 4.36 21.70 14.13
CA ALA A 19 4.65 20.31 14.48
C ALA A 19 6.12 19.93 14.18
N GLU A 20 6.74 19.14 15.05
CA GLU A 20 8.09 18.60 14.83
C GLU A 20 8.11 17.36 13.92
N VAL A 21 6.96 16.67 13.81
CA VAL A 21 6.77 15.51 12.94
C VAL A 21 5.49 15.70 12.14
N LEU A 22 5.58 15.54 10.83
CA LEU A 22 4.42 15.59 9.96
C LEU A 22 4.39 14.36 9.07
N VAL A 23 3.20 13.84 8.84
CA VAL A 23 2.95 12.78 7.87
C VAL A 23 1.95 13.28 6.85
N ALA A 24 2.19 12.99 5.58
CA ALA A 24 1.25 13.28 4.51
C ALA A 24 0.91 12.01 3.74
N SER A 25 -0.38 11.71 3.62
CA SER A 25 -0.89 10.64 2.77
C SER A 25 -2.26 11.01 2.21
N ASN A 26 -2.62 10.51 1.03
CA ASN A 26 -3.94 10.81 0.44
C ASN A 26 -5.09 10.49 1.41
N ARG A 27 -5.07 9.30 2.02
CA ARG A 27 -6.06 8.88 3.03
C ARG A 27 -5.48 9.06 4.44
N GLY A 28 -6.27 9.65 5.34
CA GLY A 28 -5.94 9.79 6.76
C GLY A 28 -6.41 8.59 7.62
N PRO A 29 -6.34 8.71 8.96
CA PRO A 29 -6.70 7.62 9.89
C PRO A 29 -8.22 7.45 10.08
N VAL A 30 -9.02 8.38 9.59
CA VAL A 30 -10.48 8.41 9.77
C VAL A 30 -11.15 8.78 8.45
N SER A 31 -12.34 8.24 8.25
CA SER A 31 -13.29 8.63 7.20
C SER A 31 -14.65 8.91 7.83
N TYR A 32 -15.37 9.90 7.32
CA TYR A 32 -16.69 10.27 7.81
C TYR A 32 -17.79 9.84 6.84
N GLY A 33 -18.79 9.13 7.37
CA GLY A 33 -20.10 9.00 6.74
C GLY A 33 -20.96 10.21 7.06
N LEU A 34 -21.84 10.59 6.13
CA LEU A 34 -22.87 11.61 6.33
C LEU A 34 -24.23 10.94 6.22
N GLU A 35 -24.96 10.90 7.32
CA GLU A 35 -26.32 10.37 7.39
C GLU A 35 -27.33 11.37 6.82
N GLU A 36 -28.54 10.91 6.47
CA GLU A 36 -29.59 11.76 5.88
C GLU A 36 -30.02 12.92 6.78
N ASP A 37 -29.90 12.77 8.11
CA ASP A 37 -30.20 13.81 9.09
C ASP A 37 -29.06 14.83 9.30
N GLY A 38 -27.95 14.69 8.56
CA GLY A 38 -26.77 15.53 8.66
C GLY A 38 -25.78 15.12 9.76
N THR A 39 -26.00 13.99 10.44
CA THR A 39 -25.07 13.43 11.42
C THR A 39 -23.82 12.89 10.73
N LEU A 40 -22.66 13.15 11.33
CA LEU A 40 -21.39 12.59 10.88
C LEU A 40 -21.05 11.33 11.69
N THR A 41 -20.73 10.24 11.00
CA THR A 41 -20.29 8.98 11.61
C THR A 41 -18.82 8.74 11.30
N ALA A 42 -17.96 8.85 12.33
CA ALA A 42 -16.53 8.63 12.20
C ALA A 42 -16.22 7.13 12.16
N LYS A 43 -15.52 6.69 11.11
CA LYS A 43 -14.98 5.33 10.99
C LYS A 43 -13.46 5.40 10.90
N ARG A 44 -12.78 4.84 11.90
CA ARG A 44 -11.32 4.72 11.89
C ARG A 44 -10.87 3.64 10.91
N GLY A 45 -9.92 3.99 10.06
CA GLY A 45 -9.24 3.04 9.18
C GLY A 45 -8.24 2.19 9.96
N GLY A 46 -8.10 0.92 9.57
CA GLY A 46 -6.92 0.12 9.91
C GLY A 46 -5.83 0.27 8.85
N GLY A 47 -4.58 -0.06 9.18
CA GLY A 47 -3.49 -0.13 8.20
C GLY A 47 -2.11 0.14 8.80
N GLY A 48 -1.06 -0.20 8.05
CA GLY A 48 0.33 -0.09 8.51
C GLY A 48 0.75 1.32 8.92
N LEU A 49 0.29 2.35 8.19
CA LEU A 49 0.61 3.74 8.52
C LEU A 49 -0.10 4.24 9.80
N VAL A 50 -1.34 3.78 10.04
CA VAL A 50 -2.06 4.08 11.30
C VAL A 50 -1.32 3.46 12.48
N SER A 51 -0.90 2.19 12.37
CA SER A 51 -0.09 1.53 13.39
C SER A 51 1.28 2.20 13.59
N GLY A 52 1.92 2.64 12.50
CA GLY A 52 3.17 3.40 12.52
C GLY A 52 3.06 4.70 13.32
N LEU A 53 2.02 5.48 13.05
CA LEU A 53 1.77 6.75 13.74
C LEU A 53 1.26 6.59 15.18
N SER A 54 0.54 5.51 15.49
CA SER A 54 0.26 5.18 16.89
C SER A 54 1.52 4.89 17.72
N ALA A 55 2.61 4.46 17.08
CA ALA A 55 3.86 4.11 17.77
C ALA A 55 4.70 5.32 18.21
N ILE A 56 4.52 6.49 17.58
CA ILE A 56 5.14 7.74 18.07
C ILE A 56 4.39 8.32 19.28
N GLY A 57 3.20 7.80 19.60
CA GLY A 57 2.41 8.16 20.77
C GLY A 57 1.75 9.55 20.66
N PRO A 58 0.63 9.78 21.38
CA PRO A 58 -0.12 11.03 21.32
C PRO A 58 0.64 12.22 21.96
N GLU A 59 1.71 11.95 22.70
CA GLU A 59 2.56 12.99 23.31
C GLU A 59 3.55 13.60 22.33
N THR A 60 3.71 13.01 21.14
CA THR A 60 4.40 13.70 20.06
C THR A 60 3.48 14.75 19.45
N ASP A 61 4.01 15.93 19.16
CA ASP A 61 3.27 16.99 18.47
C ASP A 61 3.10 16.71 16.97
N ALA A 62 2.78 15.45 16.63
CA ALA A 62 2.74 14.97 15.27
C ALA A 62 1.43 15.36 14.58
N VAL A 63 1.53 15.85 13.35
CA VAL A 63 0.37 16.23 12.52
C VAL A 63 0.28 15.34 11.30
N TRP A 64 -0.91 14.76 11.08
CA TRP A 64 -1.21 13.99 9.88
C TRP A 64 -2.03 14.82 8.89
N VAL A 65 -1.44 15.19 7.76
CA VAL A 65 -2.10 15.85 6.64
C VAL A 65 -2.70 14.83 5.67
N CYS A 66 -4.00 14.94 5.38
CA CYS A 66 -4.72 14.07 4.44
C CYS A 66 -5.76 14.82 3.60
N ALA A 67 -6.32 14.19 2.57
CA ALA A 67 -7.40 14.78 1.77
C ALA A 67 -8.77 14.28 2.22
N ALA A 68 -9.78 15.13 2.10
CA ALA A 68 -11.19 14.72 2.17
C ALA A 68 -11.55 13.90 0.93
N LEU A 69 -12.04 12.66 1.12
CA LEU A 69 -12.28 11.71 0.02
C LEU A 69 -13.76 11.59 -0.37
N GLY A 70 -14.68 12.06 0.48
CA GLY A 70 -16.12 12.01 0.23
C GLY A 70 -16.87 13.16 0.91
N ASP A 71 -18.19 13.19 0.72
CA ASP A 71 -19.03 14.30 1.19
C ASP A 71 -19.04 14.44 2.72
N GLY A 72 -19.00 13.32 3.45
CA GLY A 72 -18.86 13.32 4.90
C GLY A 72 -17.54 13.92 5.37
N ASP A 73 -16.43 13.58 4.72
CA ASP A 73 -15.12 14.18 5.02
C ASP A 73 -15.13 15.70 4.75
N ARG A 74 -15.72 16.13 3.63
CA ARG A 74 -15.83 17.55 3.28
C ARG A 74 -16.69 18.31 4.28
N GLU A 75 -17.78 17.71 4.73
CA GLU A 75 -18.61 18.28 5.79
C GLU A 75 -17.86 18.36 7.12
N ALA A 76 -17.07 17.34 7.48
CA ALA A 76 -16.20 17.39 8.66
C ALA A 76 -15.18 18.53 8.56
N VAL A 77 -14.55 18.73 7.39
CA VAL A 77 -13.64 19.86 7.14
C VAL A 77 -14.38 21.21 7.28
N ARG A 78 -15.59 21.35 6.72
CA ARG A 78 -16.39 22.58 6.87
C ARG A 78 -16.69 22.92 8.33
N ARG A 79 -17.02 21.92 9.15
CA ARG A 79 -17.35 22.10 10.58
C ARG A 79 -16.13 22.46 11.42
N THR A 80 -14.98 21.89 11.11
CA THR A 80 -13.76 21.98 11.92
C THR A 80 -12.73 22.98 11.40
N GLY A 81 -12.97 23.56 10.22
CA GLY A 81 -11.96 24.32 9.49
C GLY A 81 -10.78 23.45 9.01
N GLY A 82 -10.93 22.13 8.99
CA GLY A 82 -9.95 21.14 8.53
C GLY A 82 -9.03 20.56 9.60
N LEU A 83 -9.10 20.99 10.85
CA LEU A 83 -8.41 20.35 11.98
C LEU A 83 -9.39 19.44 12.71
N LEU A 84 -9.30 18.13 12.48
CA LEU A 84 -10.30 17.19 12.97
C LEU A 84 -10.30 17.05 14.50
N GLU A 85 -11.46 16.68 15.03
CA GLU A 85 -11.64 16.44 16.47
C GLU A 85 -10.81 15.25 16.96
N PRO A 86 -9.97 15.41 18.01
CA PRO A 86 -9.11 14.33 18.52
C PRO A 86 -9.87 13.07 18.94
N GLY A 87 -11.12 13.20 19.37
CA GLY A 87 -11.98 12.08 19.73
C GLY A 87 -12.21 11.11 18.57
N ASP A 88 -12.33 11.61 17.35
CA ASP A 88 -12.57 10.80 16.15
C ASP A 88 -11.30 10.15 15.63
N THR A 89 -10.17 10.84 15.77
CA THR A 89 -8.86 10.45 15.22
C THR A 89 -8.04 9.56 16.14
N GLY A 90 -8.57 9.21 17.32
CA GLY A 90 -7.84 8.41 18.31
C GLY A 90 -6.75 9.20 19.03
N GLY A 91 -6.97 10.50 19.24
CA GLY A 91 -6.05 11.40 19.91
C GLY A 91 -5.01 12.05 18.99
N GLN A 92 -5.00 11.72 17.69
CA GLN A 92 -4.02 12.24 16.73
C GLN A 92 -4.45 13.61 16.19
N ARG A 93 -3.50 14.53 15.99
CA ARG A 93 -3.78 15.79 15.29
C ARG A 93 -3.86 15.51 13.79
N VAL A 94 -5.03 15.69 13.18
CA VAL A 94 -5.23 15.45 11.75
C VAL A 94 -5.66 16.75 11.06
N ARG A 95 -4.93 17.13 10.01
CA ARG A 95 -5.25 18.22 9.11
C ARG A 95 -5.82 17.63 7.82
N MET A 96 -7.13 17.71 7.65
CA MET A 96 -7.82 17.24 6.45
C MET A 96 -8.06 18.39 5.47
N LEU A 97 -7.69 18.20 4.20
CA LEU A 97 -7.72 19.20 3.15
C LEU A 97 -8.99 19.06 2.30
N ASP A 98 -9.76 20.14 2.17
CA ASP A 98 -10.90 20.25 1.26
C ASP A 98 -10.44 20.65 -0.15
N ILE A 99 -9.74 19.73 -0.83
CA ILE A 99 -9.30 19.94 -2.21
C ILE A 99 -10.53 19.86 -3.14
N PRO A 100 -10.74 20.81 -4.08
CA PRO A 100 -11.90 20.81 -4.96
C PRO A 100 -12.15 19.44 -5.62
N ALA A 101 -13.40 18.97 -5.62
CA ALA A 101 -13.74 17.62 -6.05
C ALA A 101 -13.26 17.29 -7.48
N ALA A 102 -13.32 18.25 -8.40
CA ALA A 102 -12.81 18.08 -9.76
C ALA A 102 -11.29 17.90 -9.81
N VAL A 103 -10.53 18.66 -9.01
CA VAL A 103 -9.08 18.52 -8.88
C VAL A 103 -8.73 17.18 -8.27
N HIS A 104 -9.42 16.79 -7.19
CA HIS A 104 -9.25 15.47 -6.58
C HIS A 104 -9.53 14.35 -7.58
N ALA A 105 -10.64 14.38 -8.31
CA ALA A 105 -10.99 13.34 -9.27
C ALA A 105 -9.91 13.19 -10.37
N ALA A 106 -9.48 14.30 -10.98
CA ALA A 106 -8.45 14.27 -12.01
C ALA A 106 -7.07 13.83 -11.48
N ALA A 107 -6.66 14.30 -10.30
CA ALA A 107 -5.38 13.94 -9.70
C ALA A 107 -5.36 12.49 -9.18
N TYR A 108 -6.36 12.12 -8.39
CA TYR A 108 -6.42 10.84 -7.69
C TYR A 108 -6.90 9.71 -8.60
N ASN A 109 -8.01 9.86 -9.33
CA ASN A 109 -8.54 8.78 -10.18
C ASN A 109 -7.76 8.68 -11.49
N SER A 110 -7.60 9.80 -12.22
CA SER A 110 -7.01 9.76 -13.56
C SER A 110 -5.50 9.66 -13.53
N ILE A 111 -4.78 10.54 -12.81
CA ILE A 111 -3.31 10.50 -12.80
C ILE A 111 -2.78 9.42 -11.87
N ALA A 112 -3.08 9.47 -10.58
CA ALA A 112 -2.49 8.53 -9.63
C ALA A 112 -2.97 7.09 -9.87
N ASN A 113 -4.29 6.86 -9.79
CA ASN A 113 -4.89 5.53 -9.82
C ASN A 113 -5.08 4.94 -11.23
N SER A 114 -4.84 5.71 -12.30
CA SER A 114 -4.82 5.16 -13.66
C SER A 114 -3.41 5.28 -14.24
N VAL A 115 -2.90 6.49 -14.47
CA VAL A 115 -1.58 6.65 -15.14
C VAL A 115 -0.43 6.07 -14.32
N LEU A 116 -0.16 6.61 -13.12
CA LEU A 116 1.00 6.19 -12.32
C LEU A 116 0.86 4.75 -11.86
N TRP A 117 -0.34 4.33 -11.44
CA TRP A 117 -0.62 2.94 -11.09
C TRP A 117 -0.28 1.98 -12.23
N PHE A 118 -0.73 2.27 -13.47
CA PHE A 118 -0.51 1.40 -14.62
C PHE A 118 0.95 1.40 -15.06
N VAL A 119 1.65 2.54 -14.99
CA VAL A 119 3.09 2.60 -15.24
C VAL A 119 3.84 1.72 -14.23
N HIS A 120 3.66 1.97 -12.94
CA HIS A 120 4.38 1.26 -11.86
C HIS A 120 4.12 -0.25 -11.87
N HIS A 121 2.91 -0.68 -12.20
CA HIS A 121 2.52 -2.09 -12.25
C HIS A 121 2.64 -2.73 -13.64
N MET A 122 3.06 -1.98 -14.66
CA MET A 122 3.17 -2.42 -16.05
C MET A 122 1.89 -3.02 -16.64
N LEU A 123 0.78 -2.28 -16.51
CA LEU A 123 -0.57 -2.79 -16.84
C LEU A 123 -1.09 -2.35 -18.22
N TYR A 124 -0.40 -1.44 -18.92
CA TYR A 124 -0.89 -0.96 -20.21
C TYR A 124 -0.89 -2.02 -21.30
N GLN A 125 -1.95 -2.01 -22.08
CA GLN A 125 -2.04 -2.70 -23.36
C GLN A 125 -1.43 -1.78 -24.43
N THR A 126 -0.12 -1.87 -24.63
CA THR A 126 0.67 -0.91 -25.42
C THR A 126 0.20 -0.58 -26.84
N PRO A 127 -0.53 -1.45 -27.58
CA PRO A 127 -1.12 -1.06 -28.86
C PRO A 127 -2.27 -0.04 -28.77
N LEU A 128 -2.87 0.14 -27.58
CA LEU A 128 -4.05 0.98 -27.36
C LEU A 128 -3.80 2.11 -26.35
N GLU A 129 -2.93 1.86 -25.37
CA GLU A 129 -2.66 2.75 -24.23
C GLU A 129 -1.17 2.73 -23.89
N PRO A 130 -0.61 3.77 -23.24
CA PRO A 130 -1.25 5.02 -22.84
C PRO A 130 -1.47 6.03 -23.98
N VAL A 131 -2.36 6.98 -23.76
CA VAL A 131 -2.56 8.16 -24.62
C VAL A 131 -2.26 9.42 -23.81
N PHE A 132 -1.26 10.20 -24.24
CA PHE A 132 -0.85 11.45 -23.58
C PHE A 132 -1.28 12.66 -24.43
N ASP A 133 -2.57 12.97 -24.41
CA ASP A 133 -3.19 14.05 -25.16
C ASP A 133 -3.41 15.33 -24.33
N ALA A 134 -4.23 16.27 -24.84
CA ALA A 134 -4.56 17.50 -24.13
C ALA A 134 -5.38 17.27 -22.84
N GLU A 135 -6.19 16.21 -22.78
CA GLU A 135 -6.92 15.84 -21.57
C GLU A 135 -5.93 15.38 -20.49
N PHE A 136 -4.98 14.49 -20.86
CA PHE A 136 -3.90 14.09 -19.96
C PHE A 136 -3.16 15.30 -19.38
N ARG A 137 -2.84 16.31 -20.22
CA ARG A 137 -2.16 17.54 -19.75
C ARG A 137 -2.98 18.33 -18.73
N THR A 138 -4.30 18.38 -18.91
CA THR A 138 -5.23 19.02 -17.97
C THR A 138 -5.30 18.26 -16.65
N GLN A 139 -5.38 16.93 -16.71
CA GLN A 139 -5.39 16.06 -15.54
C GLN A 139 -4.03 16.12 -14.78
N TRP A 140 -2.91 16.21 -15.50
CA TRP A 140 -1.59 16.40 -14.91
C TRP A 140 -1.48 17.73 -14.16
N ALA A 141 -2.00 18.83 -14.73
CA ALA A 141 -2.05 20.11 -14.02
C ALA A 141 -2.87 20.01 -12.71
N ALA A 142 -3.97 19.27 -12.71
CA ALA A 142 -4.72 19.00 -11.49
C ALA A 142 -3.91 18.16 -10.48
N TYR A 143 -3.09 17.22 -10.93
CA TYR A 143 -2.17 16.46 -10.07
C TYR A 143 -1.09 17.36 -9.44
N GLU A 144 -0.57 18.34 -10.19
CA GLU A 144 0.32 19.37 -9.64
C GLU A 144 -0.39 20.26 -8.61
N THR A 145 -1.61 20.72 -8.90
CA THR A 145 -2.43 21.49 -7.94
C THR A 145 -2.72 20.69 -6.67
N TYR A 146 -3.05 19.40 -6.80
CA TYR A 146 -3.29 18.51 -5.68
C TYR A 146 -2.04 18.37 -4.80
N ASN A 147 -0.87 18.12 -5.40
CA ASN A 147 0.40 18.02 -4.67
C ASN A 147 0.79 19.37 -4.03
N ALA A 148 0.54 20.49 -4.70
CA ALA A 148 0.80 21.82 -4.16
C ALA A 148 -0.01 22.09 -2.88
N ALA A 149 -1.29 21.70 -2.84
CA ALA A 149 -2.12 21.86 -1.65
C ALA A 149 -1.56 21.10 -0.43
N PHE A 150 -1.02 19.89 -0.63
CA PHE A 150 -0.32 19.16 0.43
C PHE A 150 0.99 19.85 0.83
N ALA A 151 1.80 20.29 -0.13
CA ALA A 151 3.05 21.00 0.16
C ALA A 151 2.83 22.31 0.92
N ASP A 152 1.77 23.07 0.59
CA ASP A 152 1.38 24.29 1.29
C ASP A 152 0.96 23.99 2.73
N ALA A 153 0.06 23.02 2.93
CA ALA A 153 -0.39 22.63 4.26
C ALA A 153 0.75 22.12 5.16
N LEU A 154 1.70 21.37 4.60
CA LEU A 154 2.90 20.92 5.31
C LEU A 154 3.82 22.10 5.66
N ALA A 155 4.04 23.02 4.72
CA ALA A 155 4.89 24.19 4.95
C ALA A 155 4.34 25.11 6.06
N GLU A 156 3.01 25.28 6.12
CA GLU A 156 2.31 26.03 7.16
C GLU A 156 2.33 25.33 8.51
N GLY A 157 2.14 24.01 8.53
CA GLY A 157 2.02 23.22 9.76
C GLY A 157 3.36 22.86 10.43
N ALA A 158 4.49 22.97 9.72
CA ALA A 158 5.78 22.46 10.18
C ALA A 158 6.61 23.47 10.99
N ALA A 159 7.13 23.02 12.13
CA ALA A 159 8.16 23.75 12.89
C ALA A 159 9.45 23.94 12.05
N PRO A 160 10.33 24.90 12.41
CA PRO A 160 11.68 24.95 11.85
C PRO A 160 12.42 23.61 12.03
N GLY A 161 12.97 23.05 10.94
CA GLY A 161 13.73 21.80 10.98
C GLY A 161 12.90 20.53 11.24
N ALA A 162 11.56 20.60 11.14
CA ALA A 162 10.69 19.45 11.37
C ALA A 162 10.96 18.29 10.39
N ALA A 163 10.58 17.07 10.82
CA ALA A 163 10.64 15.86 10.02
C ALA A 163 9.30 15.64 9.31
N VAL A 164 9.33 15.47 7.98
CA VAL A 164 8.14 15.29 7.15
C VAL A 164 8.22 13.97 6.37
N LEU A 165 7.29 13.04 6.63
CA LEU A 165 7.20 11.77 5.91
C LEU A 165 6.04 11.79 4.92
N VAL A 166 6.36 11.92 3.64
CA VAL A 166 5.41 11.92 2.52
C VAL A 166 5.20 10.49 2.02
N GLN A 167 3.94 10.08 1.90
CA GLN A 167 3.57 8.71 1.60
C GLN A 167 2.97 8.58 0.20
N ASP A 168 3.62 7.73 -0.59
CA ASP A 168 3.13 7.07 -1.80
C ASP A 168 3.01 7.93 -3.07
N TYR A 169 2.80 7.26 -4.20
CA TYR A 169 2.80 7.83 -5.56
C TYR A 169 1.78 8.95 -5.79
N HIS A 170 0.74 9.07 -4.95
CA HIS A 170 -0.22 10.18 -5.02
C HIS A 170 0.45 11.54 -4.75
N LEU A 171 1.52 11.53 -3.95
CA LEU A 171 2.19 12.72 -3.41
C LEU A 171 3.65 12.81 -3.90
N ALA A 172 3.96 12.24 -5.07
CA ALA A 172 5.33 12.14 -5.58
C ALA A 172 5.98 13.50 -5.87
N LEU A 173 5.20 14.57 -6.07
CA LEU A 173 5.73 15.91 -6.32
C LEU A 173 5.91 16.75 -5.04
N VAL A 174 5.27 16.33 -3.94
CA VAL A 174 5.30 17.06 -2.66
C VAL A 174 6.73 17.30 -2.16
N PRO A 175 7.69 16.34 -2.18
CA PRO A 175 9.01 16.60 -1.60
C PRO A 175 9.76 17.74 -2.29
N GLY A 176 9.79 17.76 -3.62
CA GLY A 176 10.38 18.85 -4.41
C GLY A 176 9.68 20.19 -4.19
N MET A 177 8.34 20.18 -4.22
CA MET A 177 7.52 21.36 -3.95
C MET A 177 7.73 21.92 -2.53
N LEU A 178 7.84 21.05 -1.53
CA LEU A 178 8.02 21.43 -0.13
C LEU A 178 9.44 21.95 0.13
N ARG A 179 10.46 21.32 -0.48
CA ARG A 179 11.86 21.77 -0.38
C ARG A 179 12.04 23.21 -0.87
N GLU A 180 11.36 23.60 -1.94
CA GLU A 180 11.38 24.97 -2.47
C GLU A 180 10.79 25.99 -1.47
N ARG A 181 9.71 25.61 -0.78
CA ARG A 181 9.03 26.46 0.21
C ARG A 181 9.77 26.54 1.53
N ARG A 182 10.34 25.42 1.97
CA ARG A 182 10.89 25.20 3.30
C ARG A 182 12.19 24.40 3.22
N PRO A 183 13.30 25.06 2.83
CA PRO A 183 14.59 24.39 2.68
C PRO A 183 15.18 23.86 3.98
N ASP A 184 14.64 24.27 5.13
CA ASP A 184 15.06 23.84 6.47
C ASP A 184 14.52 22.46 6.90
N LEU A 185 13.47 21.95 6.25
CA LEU A 185 12.82 20.71 6.67
C LEU A 185 13.63 19.47 6.32
N ARG A 186 13.45 18.41 7.11
CA ARG A 186 13.93 17.07 6.79
C ARG A 186 12.79 16.29 6.17
N ILE A 187 12.93 15.86 4.91
CA ILE A 187 11.85 15.30 4.11
C ILE A 187 12.20 13.86 3.71
N ALA A 188 11.32 12.91 3.99
CA ALA A 188 11.35 11.56 3.44
C ALA A 188 10.15 11.32 2.54
N HIS A 189 10.36 10.59 1.44
CA HIS A 189 9.30 10.02 0.61
C HIS A 189 9.35 8.49 0.70
N PHE A 190 8.20 7.83 0.85
CA PHE A 190 8.10 6.37 0.78
C PHE A 190 7.15 5.93 -0.34
N SER A 191 7.63 5.12 -1.27
CA SER A 191 6.81 4.52 -2.34
C SER A 191 6.30 3.12 -1.94
N HIS A 192 4.97 2.93 -1.87
CA HIS A 192 4.34 1.66 -1.47
C HIS A 192 4.02 0.73 -2.64
N THR A 193 4.16 1.23 -3.87
CA THR A 193 3.97 0.45 -5.10
C THR A 193 5.31 -0.08 -5.62
N PRO A 194 5.31 -1.01 -6.58
CA PRO A 194 6.51 -1.27 -7.36
C PRO A 194 7.02 0.01 -8.04
N TRP A 195 8.27 0.02 -8.46
CA TRP A 195 8.74 1.00 -9.45
C TRP A 195 8.97 0.32 -10.79
N ALA A 196 8.54 0.95 -11.88
CA ALA A 196 8.68 0.41 -13.23
C ALA A 196 10.16 0.42 -13.66
N PRO A 197 10.63 -0.52 -14.51
CA PRO A 197 11.92 -0.40 -15.15
C PRO A 197 11.96 0.88 -16.01
N ALA A 198 13.15 1.44 -16.20
CA ALA A 198 13.34 2.71 -16.89
C ALA A 198 12.71 2.72 -18.29
N GLU A 199 12.80 1.60 -19.02
CA GLU A 199 12.26 1.46 -20.37
C GLU A 199 10.74 1.59 -20.41
N TYR A 200 10.04 1.08 -19.38
CA TYR A 200 8.58 1.18 -19.30
C TYR A 200 8.14 2.54 -18.74
N PHE A 201 8.89 3.06 -17.77
CA PHE A 201 8.68 4.40 -17.23
C PHE A 201 8.83 5.49 -18.31
N ALA A 202 9.74 5.27 -19.26
CA ALA A 202 9.98 6.15 -20.40
C ALA A 202 8.82 6.27 -21.40
N MET A 203 7.72 5.53 -21.22
CA MET A 203 6.48 5.82 -21.96
C MET A 203 5.87 7.16 -21.55
N LEU A 204 6.05 7.59 -20.29
CA LEU A 204 5.60 8.92 -19.85
C LEU A 204 6.31 10.01 -20.67
N PRO A 205 5.66 11.16 -20.97
CA PRO A 205 6.34 12.25 -21.64
C PRO A 205 7.59 12.71 -20.86
N ASP A 206 8.67 13.08 -21.55
CA ASP A 206 9.97 13.41 -20.93
C ASP A 206 9.85 14.47 -19.81
N ASP A 207 9.01 15.50 -20.02
CA ASP A 207 8.77 16.54 -19.02
C ASP A 207 8.10 16.01 -17.75
N ILE A 208 7.27 14.97 -17.89
CA ILE A 208 6.55 14.31 -16.79
C ILE A 208 7.51 13.40 -16.03
N GLN A 209 8.34 12.63 -16.73
CA GLN A 209 9.41 11.82 -16.12
C GLN A 209 10.32 12.70 -15.27
N ARG A 210 10.77 13.82 -15.83
CA ARG A 210 11.61 14.80 -15.14
C ARG A 210 10.94 15.36 -13.90
N LYS A 211 9.65 15.74 -13.99
CA LYS A 211 8.88 16.27 -12.86
C LYS A 211 8.74 15.25 -11.73
N LEU A 212 8.46 13.99 -12.04
CA LEU A 212 8.36 12.91 -11.05
C LEU A 212 9.71 12.65 -10.36
N ALA A 213 10.80 12.58 -11.14
CA ALA A 213 12.14 12.39 -10.61
C ALA A 213 12.53 13.53 -9.66
N LEU A 214 12.39 14.79 -10.09
CA LEU A 214 12.69 15.95 -9.22
C LEU A 214 11.72 16.10 -8.05
N GLY A 215 10.48 15.67 -8.21
CA GLY A 215 9.50 15.61 -7.14
C GLY A 215 10.01 14.77 -5.97
N ILE A 216 10.43 13.53 -6.25
CA ILE A 216 10.94 12.62 -5.22
C ILE A 216 12.35 13.02 -4.76
N LEU A 217 13.22 13.45 -5.68
CA LEU A 217 14.58 13.91 -5.35
C LEU A 217 14.63 15.25 -4.61
N GLY A 218 13.49 15.87 -4.29
CA GLY A 218 13.43 16.94 -3.29
C GLY A 218 13.55 16.45 -1.85
N ALA A 219 13.35 15.14 -1.63
CA ALA A 219 13.49 14.51 -0.32
C ALA A 219 14.96 14.32 0.07
N ASP A 220 15.25 14.36 1.36
CA ASP A 220 16.55 13.90 1.90
C ASP A 220 16.66 12.37 1.82
N ARG A 221 15.52 11.67 1.92
CA ARG A 221 15.43 10.21 1.75
C ARG A 221 14.29 9.79 0.82
N ALA A 222 14.59 8.89 -0.11
CA ALA A 222 13.59 8.20 -0.94
C ALA A 222 13.63 6.72 -0.61
N ASN A 223 12.54 6.20 -0.06
CA ASN A 223 12.45 4.89 0.55
C ASN A 223 11.50 3.99 -0.24
N PHE A 224 11.87 2.71 -0.34
CA PHE A 224 11.15 1.70 -1.12
C PHE A 224 10.97 0.41 -0.33
N LEU A 225 10.06 -0.45 -0.78
CA LEU A 225 9.76 -1.73 -0.11
C LEU A 225 10.83 -2.80 -0.35
N THR A 226 11.56 -2.73 -1.47
CA THR A 226 12.56 -3.73 -1.84
C THR A 226 13.74 -3.09 -2.55
N ARG A 227 14.89 -3.79 -2.62
CA ARG A 227 16.06 -3.31 -3.36
C ARG A 227 15.75 -3.15 -4.85
N ARG A 228 15.00 -4.10 -5.43
CA ARG A 228 14.59 -4.07 -6.84
C ARG A 228 13.81 -2.79 -7.20
N TRP A 229 12.91 -2.35 -6.33
CA TRP A 229 12.11 -1.13 -6.58
C TRP A 229 12.95 0.14 -6.42
N ALA A 230 13.87 0.17 -5.46
CA ALA A 230 14.82 1.26 -5.29
C ALA A 230 15.73 1.42 -6.52
N GLU A 231 16.29 0.32 -7.02
CA GLU A 231 17.17 0.32 -8.20
C GLU A 231 16.43 0.79 -9.47
N ASN A 232 15.18 0.36 -9.65
CA ASN A 232 14.34 0.83 -10.74
C ASN A 232 14.08 2.34 -10.67
N PHE A 233 13.81 2.90 -9.48
CA PHE A 233 13.68 4.34 -9.31
C PHE A 233 14.97 5.07 -9.69
N VAL A 234 16.12 4.57 -9.24
CA VAL A 234 17.41 5.19 -9.56
C VAL A 234 17.64 5.23 -11.08
N ALA A 235 17.39 4.12 -11.79
CA ALA A 235 17.50 4.07 -13.24
C ALA A 235 16.51 5.02 -13.95
N CYS A 236 15.29 5.15 -13.45
CA CYS A 236 14.29 6.08 -13.98
C CYS A 236 14.72 7.54 -13.75
N ALA A 237 15.29 7.86 -12.59
CA ALA A 237 15.78 9.20 -12.29
C ALA A 237 16.94 9.58 -13.22
N GLU A 238 17.89 8.68 -13.46
CA GLU A 238 18.97 8.90 -14.44
C GLU A 238 18.46 9.12 -15.85
N THR A 239 17.47 8.31 -16.28
CA THR A 239 16.87 8.44 -17.60
C THR A 239 16.11 9.76 -17.73
N GLY A 240 15.26 10.08 -16.76
CA GLY A 240 14.41 11.28 -16.79
C GLY A 240 15.15 12.60 -16.56
N LEU A 241 16.31 12.57 -15.90
CA LEU A 241 17.15 13.75 -15.68
C LEU A 241 18.33 13.86 -16.65
N GLY A 242 18.71 12.76 -17.29
CA GLY A 242 19.94 12.70 -18.08
C GLY A 242 21.16 13.13 -17.25
N GLY A 243 22.00 14.00 -17.82
CA GLY A 243 23.18 14.55 -17.14
C GLY A 243 22.89 15.51 -15.97
N GLN A 244 21.63 15.67 -15.55
CA GLN A 244 21.25 16.48 -14.39
C GLN A 244 21.19 15.67 -13.09
N CYS A 245 21.80 14.49 -13.03
CA CYS A 245 22.00 13.77 -11.78
C CYS A 245 23.25 12.89 -11.79
N GLU A 246 23.72 12.54 -10.59
CA GLU A 246 24.86 11.66 -10.37
C GLU A 246 24.57 10.66 -9.24
N ARG A 247 24.90 9.38 -9.44
CA ARG A 247 24.86 8.39 -8.36
C ARG A 247 26.02 8.61 -7.41
N VAL A 248 25.74 8.57 -6.11
CA VAL A 248 26.76 8.61 -5.06
C VAL A 248 26.64 7.36 -4.21
N ARG A 249 27.78 6.72 -3.92
CA ARG A 249 27.82 5.54 -3.05
C ARG A 249 29.02 5.65 -2.11
N PRO A 250 28.82 6.15 -0.87
CA PRO A 250 29.87 6.15 0.15
C PRO A 250 30.29 4.71 0.48
N GLU A 251 31.55 4.49 0.88
CA GLU A 251 32.09 3.15 1.21
C GLU A 251 31.25 2.43 2.28
N ASP A 252 30.82 3.16 3.32
CA ASP A 252 30.01 2.63 4.43
C ASP A 252 28.59 3.23 4.51
N GLY A 253 28.07 3.75 3.38
CA GLY A 253 26.82 4.51 3.35
C GLY A 253 25.72 3.92 2.46
N ALA A 254 24.50 4.42 2.64
CA ALA A 254 23.41 4.16 1.71
C ALA A 254 23.74 4.74 0.32
N PRO A 255 23.33 4.09 -0.78
CA PRO A 255 23.41 4.72 -2.09
C PRO A 255 22.54 5.97 -2.14
N GLY A 256 22.92 6.95 -2.95
CA GLY A 256 22.20 8.20 -3.11
C GLY A 256 22.25 8.70 -4.55
N ILE A 257 21.42 9.71 -4.82
CA ILE A 257 21.41 10.47 -6.08
C ILE A 257 21.60 11.94 -5.73
N VAL A 258 22.53 12.60 -6.42
CA VAL A 258 22.67 14.05 -6.40
C VAL A 258 21.93 14.63 -7.58
N ALA A 259 20.92 15.47 -7.34
CA ALA A 259 20.26 16.23 -8.38
C ALA A 259 21.08 17.49 -8.71
N LEU A 260 21.45 17.67 -9.97
CA LEU A 260 22.31 18.73 -10.51
C LEU A 260 21.51 19.64 -11.46
N VAL A 261 20.44 20.23 -10.96
CA VAL A 261 19.58 21.13 -11.75
C VAL A 261 20.20 22.53 -11.76
N PRO A 262 20.49 23.15 -12.92
CA PRO A 262 21.23 24.43 -13.00
C PRO A 262 20.64 25.57 -12.17
N GLU A 263 19.32 25.60 -12.01
CA GLU A 263 18.60 26.63 -11.28
C GLU A 263 18.42 26.32 -9.77
N ARG A 264 18.97 25.20 -9.28
CA ARG A 264 18.80 24.75 -7.88
C ARG A 264 20.15 24.43 -7.26
N LYS A 265 20.24 24.57 -5.93
CA LYS A 265 21.38 24.04 -5.18
C LYS A 265 21.40 22.52 -5.35
N ALA A 266 22.58 21.95 -5.60
CA ALA A 266 22.76 20.51 -5.63
C ALA A 266 22.23 19.89 -4.32
N HIS A 267 21.44 18.83 -4.46
CA HIS A 267 20.78 18.18 -3.35
C HIS A 267 20.98 16.67 -3.45
N THR A 268 21.34 16.05 -2.33
CA THR A 268 21.55 14.60 -2.25
C THR A 268 20.33 13.94 -1.62
N THR A 269 19.75 12.99 -2.33
CA THR A 269 18.70 12.10 -1.81
C THR A 269 19.29 10.73 -1.55
N TRP A 270 19.20 10.25 -0.31
CA TRP A 270 19.63 8.91 0.08
C TRP A 270 18.53 7.89 -0.19
N ILE A 271 18.90 6.73 -0.73
CA ILE A 271 17.96 5.68 -1.11
C ILE A 271 17.87 4.64 0.02
N GLY A 272 16.67 4.43 0.55
CA GLY A 272 16.38 3.48 1.61
C GLY A 272 15.52 2.30 1.16
N VAL A 273 15.64 1.16 1.85
CA VAL A 273 14.82 -0.03 1.65
C VAL A 273 14.25 -0.48 2.98
N HIS A 274 12.92 -0.49 3.11
CA HIS A 274 12.22 -0.92 4.32
C HIS A 274 11.04 -1.83 3.95
N GLY A 275 11.27 -3.15 4.00
CA GLY A 275 10.25 -4.17 3.70
C GLY A 275 9.18 -4.25 4.79
N LEU A 276 8.05 -3.58 4.57
CA LEU A 276 6.94 -3.53 5.55
C LEU A 276 6.49 -4.96 5.95
N GLY A 277 6.54 -5.25 7.24
CA GLY A 277 6.10 -6.50 7.83
C GLY A 277 4.70 -6.45 8.44
N ALA A 278 4.26 -7.59 8.96
CA ALA A 278 2.99 -7.78 9.64
C ALA A 278 3.10 -7.52 11.16
N ASP A 279 2.02 -7.03 11.76
CA ASP A 279 1.89 -6.93 13.22
C ASP A 279 1.35 -8.26 13.78
N ALA A 280 2.27 -9.10 14.28
CA ALA A 280 1.93 -10.44 14.74
C ALA A 280 0.95 -10.44 15.92
N HIS A 281 1.14 -9.50 16.86
CA HIS A 281 0.33 -9.44 18.06
C HIS A 281 -1.11 -9.04 17.72
N PHE A 282 -1.27 -7.97 16.94
CA PHE A 282 -2.57 -7.52 16.48
C PHE A 282 -3.28 -8.60 15.67
N LEU A 283 -2.60 -9.21 14.69
CA LEU A 283 -3.23 -10.20 13.81
C LEU A 283 -3.70 -11.43 14.57
N ARG A 284 -2.88 -11.97 15.48
CA ARG A 284 -3.27 -13.12 16.30
C ARG A 284 -4.45 -12.80 17.19
N GLU A 285 -4.42 -11.67 17.92
CA GLU A 285 -5.56 -11.25 18.74
C GLU A 285 -6.84 -11.09 17.91
N ARG A 286 -6.75 -10.35 16.81
CA ARG A 286 -7.90 -10.05 15.95
C ARG A 286 -8.48 -11.31 15.30
N ALA A 287 -7.64 -12.27 14.90
CA ALA A 287 -8.04 -13.50 14.23
C ALA A 287 -8.69 -14.56 15.16
N HIS A 288 -8.64 -14.34 16.48
CA HIS A 288 -9.30 -15.18 17.48
C HIS A 288 -10.50 -14.49 18.16
N ARG A 289 -10.99 -13.38 17.61
CA ARG A 289 -12.22 -12.73 18.10
C ARG A 289 -13.47 -13.53 17.74
N PRO A 290 -14.58 -13.40 18.52
CA PRO A 290 -15.79 -14.18 18.30
C PRO A 290 -16.41 -14.06 16.90
N ASP A 291 -16.30 -12.89 16.27
CA ASP A 291 -16.79 -12.67 14.91
C ASP A 291 -16.01 -13.50 13.87
N VAL A 292 -14.70 -13.70 14.07
CA VAL A 292 -13.87 -14.55 13.19
C VAL A 292 -14.22 -16.02 13.39
N GLU A 293 -14.44 -16.47 14.62
CA GLU A 293 -14.85 -17.84 14.92
C GLU A 293 -16.22 -18.17 14.28
N GLU A 294 -17.17 -17.23 14.33
CA GLU A 294 -18.46 -17.36 13.65
C GLU A 294 -18.27 -17.49 12.13
N ARG A 295 -17.47 -16.60 11.51
CA ARG A 295 -17.17 -16.67 10.07
C ARG A 295 -16.44 -17.96 9.69
N MET A 296 -15.56 -18.46 10.55
CA MET A 296 -14.84 -19.71 10.34
C MET A 296 -15.78 -20.92 10.34
N ALA A 297 -16.75 -20.97 11.27
CA ALA A 297 -17.75 -22.03 11.31
C ALA A 297 -18.64 -22.02 10.04
N ALA A 298 -19.03 -20.83 9.57
CA ALA A 298 -19.75 -20.67 8.31
C ALA A 298 -18.92 -21.16 7.11
N LEU A 299 -17.65 -20.75 7.01
CA LEU A 299 -16.75 -21.21 5.94
C LEU A 299 -16.55 -22.72 5.94
N ARG A 300 -16.35 -23.36 7.10
CA ARG A 300 -16.24 -24.83 7.20
C ARG A 300 -17.49 -25.55 6.68
N THR A 301 -18.67 -24.96 6.89
CA THR A 301 -19.93 -25.48 6.36
C THR A 301 -19.98 -25.36 4.83
N GLU A 302 -19.61 -24.19 4.28
CA GLU A 302 -19.57 -23.95 2.82
C GLU A 302 -18.54 -24.83 2.10
N ILE A 303 -17.37 -25.07 2.72
CA ILE A 303 -16.34 -26.00 2.22
C ILE A 303 -16.86 -27.44 2.20
N GLY A 304 -17.88 -27.76 3.00
CA GLY A 304 -18.51 -29.07 3.10
C GLY A 304 -17.77 -30.05 4.01
N GLY A 305 -17.24 -29.57 5.14
CA GLY A 305 -16.72 -30.39 6.24
C GLY A 305 -15.19 -30.47 6.35
N PRO A 306 -14.66 -31.10 7.41
CA PRO A 306 -13.25 -31.02 7.82
C PRO A 306 -12.27 -31.84 6.96
N GLY A 307 -12.73 -32.49 5.88
CA GLY A 307 -11.92 -33.39 5.07
C GLY A 307 -11.33 -32.77 3.80
N ARG A 308 -11.69 -31.53 3.46
CA ARG A 308 -11.21 -30.86 2.24
C ARG A 308 -10.13 -29.85 2.57
N ARG A 309 -9.07 -29.88 1.77
CA ARG A 309 -8.01 -28.86 1.77
C ARG A 309 -8.54 -27.54 1.21
N THR A 310 -7.89 -26.44 1.56
CA THR A 310 -8.23 -25.11 1.04
C THR A 310 -7.05 -24.43 0.36
N ILE A 311 -7.31 -23.88 -0.82
CA ILE A 311 -6.42 -22.91 -1.47
C ILE A 311 -7.04 -21.53 -1.27
N VAL A 312 -6.36 -20.63 -0.57
CA VAL A 312 -6.89 -19.33 -0.17
C VAL A 312 -6.16 -18.22 -0.90
N ARG A 313 -6.95 -17.27 -1.41
CA ARG A 313 -6.47 -15.95 -1.85
C ARG A 313 -7.40 -14.87 -1.35
N VAL A 314 -6.84 -13.75 -0.91
CA VAL A 314 -7.61 -12.58 -0.47
C VAL A 314 -7.07 -11.34 -1.16
N ASP A 315 -7.80 -10.88 -2.16
CA ASP A 315 -7.40 -9.77 -3.00
C ASP A 315 -8.56 -8.78 -3.21
N ARG A 316 -8.21 -7.56 -3.61
CA ARG A 316 -9.15 -6.74 -4.36
C ARG A 316 -9.21 -7.23 -5.81
N THR A 317 -10.31 -7.01 -6.54
CA THR A 317 -10.39 -7.22 -8.00
C THR A 317 -9.56 -6.20 -8.75
N GLU A 318 -8.26 -6.29 -8.55
CA GLU A 318 -7.23 -5.43 -9.09
C GLU A 318 -6.45 -6.20 -10.16
N LEU A 319 -6.14 -5.54 -11.28
CA LEU A 319 -5.50 -6.17 -12.44
C LEU A 319 -4.16 -6.78 -12.08
N SER A 320 -3.41 -6.12 -11.18
CA SER A 320 -2.09 -6.58 -10.75
C SER A 320 -2.12 -7.89 -9.93
N LYS A 321 -3.28 -8.29 -9.40
CA LYS A 321 -3.43 -9.47 -8.51
C LYS A 321 -3.54 -10.80 -9.23
N ASN A 322 -3.69 -10.80 -10.55
CA ASN A 322 -3.60 -12.00 -11.38
C ASN A 322 -4.59 -13.14 -10.99
N ILE A 323 -5.79 -12.74 -10.56
CA ILE A 323 -6.87 -13.63 -10.10
C ILE A 323 -7.27 -14.62 -11.18
N VAL A 324 -7.45 -14.16 -12.41
CA VAL A 324 -7.87 -15.01 -13.53
C VAL A 324 -6.86 -16.13 -13.77
N ARG A 325 -5.56 -15.85 -13.84
CA ARG A 325 -4.54 -16.91 -14.02
C ARG A 325 -4.47 -17.85 -12.82
N GLY A 326 -4.70 -17.35 -11.61
CA GLY A 326 -4.80 -18.21 -10.43
C GLY A 326 -5.97 -19.20 -10.51
N LEU A 327 -7.14 -18.75 -10.96
CA LEU A 327 -8.30 -19.60 -11.22
C LEU A 327 -8.01 -20.60 -12.35
N LEU A 328 -7.37 -20.17 -13.43
CA LEU A 328 -6.97 -21.05 -14.53
C LEU A 328 -5.94 -22.11 -14.08
N ALA A 329 -5.01 -21.77 -13.20
CA ALA A 329 -4.07 -22.73 -12.63
C ALA A 329 -4.79 -23.76 -11.74
N TYR A 330 -5.79 -23.33 -10.97
CA TYR A 330 -6.65 -24.26 -10.23
C TYR A 330 -7.46 -25.17 -11.15
N ARG A 331 -7.99 -24.64 -12.26
CA ARG A 331 -8.65 -25.44 -13.30
C ARG A 331 -7.71 -26.50 -13.87
N GLN A 332 -6.49 -26.11 -14.22
CA GLN A 332 -5.45 -26.99 -14.74
C GLN A 332 -5.08 -28.09 -13.73
N LEU A 333 -4.93 -27.73 -12.44
CA LEU A 333 -4.71 -28.70 -11.36
C LEU A 333 -5.81 -29.76 -11.32
N LEU A 334 -7.09 -29.37 -11.38
CA LEU A 334 -8.21 -30.32 -11.34
C LEU A 334 -8.29 -31.21 -12.59
N ALA A 335 -7.83 -30.72 -13.73
CA ALA A 335 -7.73 -31.48 -14.97
C ALA A 335 -6.63 -32.55 -14.87
N ASP A 336 -5.41 -32.15 -14.49
CA ASP A 336 -4.22 -33.00 -14.50
C ASP A 336 -4.14 -33.94 -13.30
N ARG A 337 -4.72 -33.53 -12.17
CA ARG A 337 -4.65 -34.21 -10.88
C ARG A 337 -6.06 -34.51 -10.37
N PRO A 338 -6.80 -35.42 -11.02
CA PRO A 338 -8.17 -35.75 -10.65
C PRO A 338 -8.31 -36.25 -9.21
N GLU A 339 -7.22 -36.72 -8.58
CA GLU A 339 -7.16 -37.08 -7.16
C GLU A 339 -7.47 -35.93 -6.19
N TRP A 340 -7.44 -34.68 -6.65
CA TRP A 340 -7.83 -33.50 -5.86
C TRP A 340 -9.32 -33.14 -5.98
N ARG A 341 -10.03 -33.69 -6.96
CA ARG A 341 -11.48 -33.42 -7.11
C ARG A 341 -12.22 -33.86 -5.86
N GLU A 342 -13.18 -33.05 -5.43
CA GLU A 342 -13.95 -33.23 -4.18
C GLU A 342 -13.11 -33.25 -2.88
N ARG A 343 -11.79 -32.99 -2.95
CA ARG A 343 -10.85 -32.97 -1.81
C ARG A 343 -10.20 -31.62 -1.56
N VAL A 344 -10.37 -30.65 -2.47
CA VAL A 344 -9.87 -29.29 -2.30
C VAL A 344 -10.92 -28.27 -2.72
N VAL A 345 -10.97 -27.13 -2.04
CA VAL A 345 -11.80 -25.97 -2.41
C VAL A 345 -10.91 -24.74 -2.53
N HIS A 346 -11.07 -23.97 -3.60
CA HIS A 346 -10.42 -22.68 -3.76
C HIS A 346 -11.31 -21.56 -3.19
N LEU A 347 -10.89 -20.96 -2.08
CA LEU A 347 -11.50 -19.76 -1.50
C LEU A 347 -10.89 -18.52 -2.14
N ALA A 348 -11.66 -17.85 -2.99
CA ALA A 348 -11.25 -16.63 -3.67
C ALA A 348 -12.03 -15.43 -3.15
N PHE A 349 -11.40 -14.62 -2.31
CA PHE A 349 -11.95 -13.33 -1.93
C PHE A 349 -11.48 -12.29 -2.93
N ALA A 350 -12.44 -11.69 -3.64
CA ALA A 350 -12.24 -10.78 -4.75
C ALA A 350 -13.07 -9.52 -4.50
N TYR A 351 -12.60 -8.68 -3.59
CA TYR A 351 -13.33 -7.49 -3.16
C TYR A 351 -13.32 -6.41 -4.24
N PRO A 352 -14.45 -5.77 -4.56
CA PRO A 352 -14.52 -4.77 -5.62
C PRO A 352 -13.46 -3.69 -5.47
N SER A 353 -12.65 -3.50 -6.51
CA SER A 353 -11.80 -2.31 -6.70
C SER A 353 -12.52 -1.28 -7.57
N ARG A 354 -11.89 -0.10 -7.74
CA ARG A 354 -12.21 1.04 -8.64
C ARG A 354 -13.30 0.77 -9.70
N GLN A 355 -14.57 0.81 -9.30
CA GLN A 355 -15.71 0.42 -10.15
C GLN A 355 -16.05 1.47 -11.23
N ASP A 356 -15.51 2.67 -11.09
CA ASP A 356 -15.61 3.78 -12.04
C ASP A 356 -14.86 3.50 -13.35
N LEU A 357 -13.80 2.69 -13.31
CA LEU A 357 -12.99 2.34 -14.49
C LEU A 357 -13.51 1.08 -15.20
N ALA A 358 -13.70 1.18 -16.53
CA ALA A 358 -14.24 0.08 -17.35
C ALA A 358 -13.39 -1.21 -17.26
N VAL A 359 -12.07 -1.08 -17.37
CA VAL A 359 -11.13 -2.21 -17.30
C VAL A 359 -11.22 -3.02 -16.00
N TYR A 360 -11.58 -2.38 -14.88
CA TYR A 360 -11.77 -3.05 -13.60
C TYR A 360 -13.11 -3.79 -13.51
N ARG A 361 -14.16 -3.23 -14.12
CA ARG A 361 -15.46 -3.91 -14.25
C ARG A 361 -15.33 -5.14 -15.13
N ASP A 362 -14.65 -5.01 -16.27
CA ASP A 362 -14.41 -6.11 -17.21
C ASP A 362 -13.60 -7.23 -16.56
N TYR A 363 -12.54 -6.88 -15.82
CA TYR A 363 -11.76 -7.87 -15.08
C TYR A 363 -12.55 -8.55 -13.97
N THR A 364 -13.39 -7.82 -13.24
CA THR A 364 -14.28 -8.41 -12.22
C THR A 364 -15.26 -9.40 -12.85
N ALA A 365 -15.84 -9.06 -14.00
CA ALA A 365 -16.71 -9.95 -14.77
C ALA A 365 -15.96 -11.20 -15.25
N GLU A 366 -14.71 -11.04 -15.71
CA GLU A 366 -13.87 -12.17 -16.13
C GLU A 366 -13.55 -13.12 -14.97
N VAL A 367 -13.25 -12.59 -13.78
CA VAL A 367 -13.05 -13.39 -12.56
C VAL A 367 -14.30 -14.23 -12.24
N GLN A 368 -15.48 -13.61 -12.27
CA GLN A 368 -16.76 -14.31 -12.05
C GLN A 368 -16.97 -15.39 -13.10
N ARG A 369 -16.79 -15.06 -14.38
CA ARG A 369 -16.97 -15.99 -15.51
C ARG A 369 -16.07 -17.22 -15.39
N VAL A 370 -14.80 -17.05 -15.03
CA VAL A 370 -13.86 -18.17 -14.88
C VAL A 370 -14.23 -19.04 -13.67
N ALA A 371 -14.59 -18.43 -12.53
CA ALA A 371 -15.01 -19.17 -11.35
C ALA A 371 -16.28 -20.00 -11.61
N GLU A 372 -17.28 -19.41 -12.27
CA GLU A 372 -18.51 -20.08 -12.68
C GLU A 372 -18.24 -21.23 -13.66
N ALA A 373 -17.35 -21.03 -14.64
CA ALA A 373 -16.98 -22.08 -15.58
C ALA A 373 -16.32 -23.29 -14.89
N ILE A 374 -15.44 -23.06 -13.92
CA ILE A 374 -14.81 -24.15 -13.14
C ILE A 374 -15.87 -24.90 -12.32
N ASN A 375 -16.77 -24.18 -11.67
CA ASN A 375 -17.85 -24.78 -10.89
C ASN A 375 -18.82 -25.58 -11.77
N ALA A 376 -19.14 -25.11 -12.97
CA ALA A 376 -19.99 -25.83 -13.91
C ALA A 376 -19.32 -27.09 -14.46
N GLU A 377 -18.00 -27.07 -14.66
CA GLU A 377 -17.25 -28.19 -15.21
C GLU A 377 -16.99 -29.31 -14.18
N TYR A 378 -16.62 -28.95 -12.95
CA TYR A 378 -16.19 -29.92 -11.94
C TYR A 378 -17.13 -30.06 -10.74
N GLY A 379 -18.08 -29.15 -10.56
CA GLY A 379 -18.98 -29.14 -9.40
C GLY A 379 -19.89 -30.36 -9.35
N THR A 380 -20.16 -30.82 -8.13
CA THR A 380 -21.13 -31.89 -7.83
C THR A 380 -22.18 -31.38 -6.85
N ALA A 381 -23.20 -32.17 -6.56
CA ALA A 381 -24.22 -31.80 -5.58
C ALA A 381 -23.66 -31.52 -4.17
N GLY A 382 -22.50 -32.09 -3.83
CA GLY A 382 -21.87 -31.96 -2.51
C GLY A 382 -20.52 -31.23 -2.51
N TRP A 383 -20.10 -30.67 -3.65
CA TRP A 383 -18.81 -30.00 -3.79
C TRP A 383 -18.88 -28.88 -4.82
N GLN A 384 -18.54 -27.66 -4.36
CA GLN A 384 -18.30 -26.51 -5.20
C GLN A 384 -16.79 -26.21 -5.21
N PRO A 385 -16.09 -26.44 -6.33
CA PRO A 385 -14.64 -26.27 -6.41
C PRO A 385 -14.15 -24.86 -6.04
N VAL A 386 -14.87 -23.81 -6.44
CA VAL A 386 -14.50 -22.40 -6.19
C VAL A 386 -15.59 -21.70 -5.39
N LEU A 387 -15.23 -21.21 -4.20
CA LEU A 387 -16.05 -20.30 -3.40
C LEU A 387 -15.56 -18.87 -3.64
N LEU A 388 -16.29 -18.12 -4.46
CA LEU A 388 -16.00 -16.73 -4.80
C LEU A 388 -16.75 -15.78 -3.86
N HIS A 389 -16.03 -14.93 -3.14
CA HIS A 389 -16.60 -13.91 -2.25
C HIS A 389 -16.27 -12.51 -2.74
N VAL A 390 -17.30 -11.69 -2.98
CA VAL A 390 -17.17 -10.33 -3.53
C VAL A 390 -17.58 -9.23 -2.54
N LYS A 391 -17.77 -9.55 -1.27
CA LYS A 391 -18.13 -8.58 -0.21
C LYS A 391 -17.01 -8.45 0.78
N ASP A 392 -16.51 -7.23 0.97
CA ASP A 392 -15.44 -6.92 1.94
C ASP A 392 -15.89 -7.27 3.36
N ASP A 393 -15.23 -8.26 3.95
CA ASP A 393 -15.46 -8.74 5.31
C ASP A 393 -14.12 -9.22 5.89
N PHE A 394 -13.49 -8.34 6.64
CA PHE A 394 -12.18 -8.60 7.22
C PHE A 394 -12.19 -9.79 8.20
N ALA A 395 -13.27 -9.99 8.95
CA ALA A 395 -13.39 -11.13 9.86
C ALA A 395 -13.39 -12.45 9.08
N ARG A 396 -14.09 -12.47 7.95
CA ARG A 396 -14.13 -13.62 7.05
C ARG A 396 -12.80 -13.88 6.36
N SER A 397 -12.05 -12.83 6.00
CA SER A 397 -10.68 -12.96 5.48
C SER A 397 -9.75 -13.64 6.49
N LEU A 398 -9.76 -13.19 7.76
CA LEU A 398 -8.96 -13.79 8.82
C LEU A 398 -9.36 -15.24 9.11
N ALA A 399 -10.65 -15.54 9.05
CA ALA A 399 -11.14 -16.92 9.15
C ALA A 399 -10.57 -17.79 8.02
N ALA A 400 -10.53 -17.28 6.79
CA ALA A 400 -9.92 -17.99 5.67
C ALA A 400 -8.40 -18.15 5.82
N TYR A 401 -7.70 -17.14 6.33
CA TYR A 401 -6.25 -17.23 6.60
C TYR A 401 -5.93 -18.37 7.56
N ARG A 402 -6.69 -18.49 8.65
CA ARG A 402 -6.51 -19.54 9.66
C ARG A 402 -6.82 -20.94 9.12
N LEU A 403 -7.76 -21.04 8.16
CA LEU A 403 -8.15 -22.30 7.53
C LEU A 403 -7.25 -22.72 6.35
N ALA A 404 -6.39 -21.83 5.85
CA ALA A 404 -5.65 -22.03 4.62
C ALA A 404 -4.62 -23.18 4.74
N ASP A 405 -4.78 -24.22 3.93
CA ASP A 405 -3.70 -25.20 3.71
C ASP A 405 -2.66 -24.66 2.73
N VAL A 406 -3.12 -23.91 1.72
CA VAL A 406 -2.30 -23.27 0.70
C VAL A 406 -2.72 -21.81 0.55
N ALA A 407 -1.75 -20.89 0.57
CA ALA A 407 -1.94 -19.49 0.22
C ALA A 407 -1.47 -19.27 -1.22
N LEU A 408 -2.35 -18.81 -2.11
CA LEU A 408 -2.01 -18.45 -3.48
C LEU A 408 -1.86 -16.93 -3.60
N VAL A 409 -0.61 -16.46 -3.63
CA VAL A 409 -0.27 -15.04 -3.78
C VAL A 409 0.54 -14.87 -5.07
N ASN A 410 -0.16 -14.75 -6.19
CA ASN A 410 0.44 -14.81 -7.53
C ASN A 410 0.41 -13.49 -8.35
N PRO A 411 0.58 -12.28 -7.77
CA PRO A 411 0.44 -11.04 -8.51
C PRO A 411 1.42 -10.95 -9.69
N ILE A 412 1.03 -10.25 -10.74
CA ILE A 412 1.93 -9.96 -11.88
C ILE A 412 3.00 -8.94 -11.51
N ARG A 413 2.69 -8.01 -10.59
CA ARG A 413 3.59 -7.06 -9.92
C ARG A 413 2.94 -6.55 -8.64
N ASP A 414 3.67 -6.50 -7.54
CA ASP A 414 3.15 -5.98 -6.27
C ASP A 414 4.27 -5.37 -5.43
N GLY A 415 4.01 -4.19 -4.84
CA GLY A 415 5.00 -3.47 -4.04
C GLY A 415 5.41 -4.28 -2.82
N MET A 416 4.42 -4.72 -2.04
CA MET A 416 4.54 -5.61 -0.88
C MET A 416 3.16 -6.20 -0.56
N ASN A 417 2.96 -7.47 -0.90
CA ASN A 417 1.68 -8.12 -0.64
C ASN A 417 1.66 -8.67 0.79
N LEU A 418 1.03 -7.92 1.70
CA LEU A 418 0.96 -8.30 3.11
C LEU A 418 0.17 -9.58 3.35
N VAL A 419 -0.71 -10.02 2.45
CA VAL A 419 -1.41 -11.31 2.59
C VAL A 419 -0.44 -12.48 2.68
N ALA A 420 0.68 -12.42 1.93
CA ALA A 420 1.75 -13.41 2.00
C ALA A 420 2.48 -13.42 3.35
N LYS A 421 2.44 -12.29 4.09
CA LYS A 421 3.02 -12.14 5.43
C LYS A 421 2.00 -12.45 6.54
N GLU A 422 0.74 -12.14 6.32
CA GLU A 422 -0.36 -12.30 7.29
C GLU A 422 -0.77 -13.76 7.47
N ILE A 423 -0.93 -14.52 6.37
CA ILE A 423 -1.42 -15.91 6.45
C ILE A 423 -0.50 -16.79 7.30
N PRO A 424 0.84 -16.82 7.10
CA PRO A 424 1.72 -17.64 7.93
C PRO A 424 1.70 -17.27 9.42
N VAL A 425 1.43 -16.00 9.73
CA VAL A 425 1.40 -15.50 11.12
C VAL A 425 0.21 -16.01 11.93
N VAL A 426 -0.92 -16.22 11.25
CA VAL A 426 -2.18 -16.64 11.89
C VAL A 426 -2.57 -18.09 11.58
N SER A 427 -1.84 -18.80 10.72
CA SER A 427 -2.18 -20.19 10.37
C SER A 427 -2.20 -21.11 11.60
N ASP A 428 -3.30 -21.83 11.81
CA ASP A 428 -3.48 -22.72 12.97
C ASP A 428 -2.69 -24.04 12.82
N ALA A 429 -2.55 -24.55 11.60
CA ALA A 429 -2.03 -25.90 11.29
C ALA A 429 -0.90 -25.92 10.25
N GLY A 430 -0.32 -24.75 9.95
CA GLY A 430 0.68 -24.56 8.90
C GLY A 430 0.06 -24.37 7.52
N CYS A 431 0.63 -23.46 6.73
CA CYS A 431 0.16 -23.08 5.40
C CYS A 431 1.33 -23.07 4.40
N ALA A 432 1.17 -23.77 3.27
CA ALA A 432 2.13 -23.70 2.17
C ALA A 432 1.89 -22.42 1.35
N LEU A 433 2.92 -21.60 1.17
CA LEU A 433 2.81 -20.35 0.41
C LEU A 433 3.28 -20.54 -1.03
N VAL A 434 2.35 -20.40 -1.99
CA VAL A 434 2.66 -20.29 -3.43
C VAL A 434 2.77 -18.81 -3.78
N LEU A 435 3.98 -18.35 -4.12
CA LEU A 435 4.32 -16.93 -4.22
C LEU A 435 4.90 -16.55 -5.58
N SER A 436 4.33 -15.52 -6.21
CA SER A 436 4.91 -14.93 -7.42
C SER A 436 6.26 -14.28 -7.12
N ARG A 437 7.25 -14.51 -7.98
CA ARG A 437 8.54 -13.79 -7.98
C ARG A 437 8.41 -12.27 -8.20
N GLU A 438 7.25 -11.82 -8.67
CA GLU A 438 6.95 -10.41 -8.94
C GLU A 438 6.31 -9.69 -7.73
N ALA A 439 6.01 -10.41 -6.65
CA ALA A 439 5.59 -9.80 -5.39
C ALA A 439 6.82 -9.26 -4.63
N GLY A 440 6.74 -8.08 -4.03
CA GLY A 440 7.85 -7.57 -3.21
C GLY A 440 8.19 -8.46 -2.02
N ALA A 441 7.17 -9.12 -1.44
CA ALA A 441 7.36 -10.09 -0.36
C ALA A 441 8.24 -11.30 -0.77
N HIS A 442 8.44 -11.53 -2.08
CA HIS A 442 9.31 -12.61 -2.56
C HIS A 442 10.77 -12.43 -2.15
N GLU A 443 11.26 -11.19 -2.06
CA GLU A 443 12.64 -10.89 -1.64
C GLU A 443 12.93 -11.42 -0.22
N GLU A 444 11.91 -11.44 0.65
CA GLU A 444 12.04 -11.90 2.04
C GLU A 444 11.54 -13.34 2.25
N LEU A 445 10.51 -13.76 1.52
CA LEU A 445 9.80 -15.02 1.75
C LEU A 445 10.15 -16.13 0.74
N GLY A 446 10.79 -15.79 -0.38
CA GLY A 446 11.00 -16.68 -1.52
C GLY A 446 11.80 -17.94 -1.21
N ALA A 447 12.70 -17.90 -0.21
CA ALA A 447 13.49 -19.05 0.23
C ALA A 447 12.66 -20.15 0.91
N HIS A 448 11.46 -19.81 1.40
CA HIS A 448 10.57 -20.73 2.11
C HIS A 448 9.24 -20.96 1.39
N ALA A 449 8.92 -20.13 0.40
CA ALA A 449 7.75 -20.26 -0.47
C ALA A 449 8.00 -21.16 -1.69
N LEU A 450 6.92 -21.63 -2.32
CA LEU A 450 6.93 -22.22 -3.65
C LEU A 450 6.84 -21.09 -4.68
N THR A 451 7.98 -20.76 -5.28
CA THR A 451 8.08 -19.62 -6.20
C THR A 451 7.45 -19.94 -7.56
N VAL A 452 6.59 -19.06 -8.05
CA VAL A 452 5.97 -19.19 -9.39
C VAL A 452 6.28 -17.99 -10.28
N ASN A 453 6.36 -18.26 -11.58
CA ASN A 453 6.24 -17.23 -12.61
C ASN A 453 4.74 -16.93 -12.80
N PRO A 454 4.25 -15.70 -12.54
CA PRO A 454 2.81 -15.41 -12.55
C PRO A 454 2.14 -15.58 -13.92
N TYR A 455 2.92 -15.69 -15.00
CA TYR A 455 2.40 -15.93 -16.35
C TYR A 455 2.31 -17.43 -16.70
N ASP A 456 3.00 -18.28 -15.95
CA ASP A 456 3.06 -19.72 -16.19
C ASP A 456 1.95 -20.43 -15.41
N VAL A 457 0.81 -20.61 -16.08
CA VAL A 457 -0.38 -21.25 -15.50
C VAL A 457 -0.11 -22.72 -15.13
N VAL A 458 0.65 -23.43 -15.97
CA VAL A 458 0.97 -24.86 -15.74
C VAL A 458 1.94 -24.97 -14.57
N GLY A 459 3.02 -24.19 -14.55
CA GLY A 459 3.94 -24.15 -13.41
C GLY A 459 3.26 -23.73 -12.10
N THR A 460 2.27 -22.83 -12.16
CA THR A 460 1.46 -22.50 -10.98
C THR A 460 0.59 -23.68 -10.54
N ALA A 461 0.00 -24.44 -11.47
CA ALA A 461 -0.79 -25.63 -11.15
C ALA A 461 0.06 -26.75 -10.51
N GLU A 462 1.30 -26.94 -11.00
CA GLU A 462 2.27 -27.86 -10.41
C GLU A 462 2.65 -27.43 -8.99
N ALA A 463 2.92 -26.13 -8.78
CA ALA A 463 3.21 -25.60 -7.44
C ALA A 463 2.02 -25.76 -6.49
N LEU A 464 0.77 -25.62 -6.96
CA LEU A 464 -0.42 -25.91 -6.16
C LEU A 464 -0.52 -27.40 -5.79
N HIS A 465 -0.19 -28.30 -6.72
CA HIS A 465 -0.13 -29.74 -6.44
C HIS A 465 0.93 -30.07 -5.38
N GLU A 466 2.14 -29.51 -5.52
CA GLU A 466 3.23 -29.65 -4.54
C GLU A 466 2.79 -29.12 -3.17
N ALA A 467 2.20 -27.93 -3.12
CA ALA A 467 1.70 -27.31 -1.89
C ALA A 467 0.67 -28.18 -1.16
N LEU A 468 -0.30 -28.74 -1.89
CA LEU A 468 -1.34 -29.61 -1.33
C LEU A 468 -0.80 -30.98 -0.88
N SER A 469 0.27 -31.44 -1.52
CA SER A 469 0.91 -32.73 -1.23
C SER A 469 2.02 -32.63 -0.16
N MET A 470 2.35 -31.40 0.27
CA MET A 470 3.41 -31.13 1.22
C MET A 470 3.12 -31.80 2.57
N ASP A 471 4.13 -32.49 3.10
CA ASP A 471 4.08 -33.10 4.42
C ASP A 471 3.79 -32.05 5.50
N ASP A 472 3.02 -32.42 6.51
CA ASP A 472 2.59 -31.50 7.56
C ASP A 472 3.79 -30.96 8.36
N GLY A 473 4.84 -31.76 8.57
CA GLY A 473 6.08 -31.34 9.23
C GLY A 473 6.87 -30.33 8.41
N GLU A 474 7.04 -30.58 7.11
CA GLU A 474 7.66 -29.60 6.20
C GLU A 474 6.84 -28.30 6.14
N ARG A 475 5.52 -28.41 6.01
CA ARG A 475 4.61 -27.25 5.96
C ARG A 475 4.70 -26.41 7.22
N ALA A 476 4.75 -27.03 8.40
CA ALA A 476 4.93 -26.33 9.68
C ALA A 476 6.27 -25.59 9.76
N VAL A 477 7.38 -26.24 9.39
CA VAL A 477 8.71 -25.62 9.39
C VAL A 477 8.79 -24.43 8.45
N ARG A 478 8.26 -24.55 7.22
CA ARG A 478 8.19 -23.44 6.27
C ARG A 478 7.32 -22.30 6.80
N THR A 479 6.17 -22.62 7.39
CA THR A 479 5.25 -21.63 7.99
C THR A 479 5.94 -20.83 9.10
N GLU A 480 6.68 -21.50 10.00
CA GLU A 480 7.41 -20.84 11.08
C GLU A 480 8.45 -19.84 10.53
N ARG A 481 9.21 -20.26 9.52
CA ARG A 481 10.22 -19.39 8.87
C ARG A 481 9.59 -18.22 8.15
N LEU A 482 8.47 -18.45 7.45
CA LEU A 482 7.69 -17.40 6.80
C LEU A 482 7.14 -16.40 7.82
N ALA A 483 6.57 -16.86 8.93
CA ALA A 483 6.04 -16.00 9.99
C ALA A 483 7.14 -15.17 10.67
N ALA A 484 8.32 -15.76 10.91
CA ALA A 484 9.48 -15.03 11.44
C ALA A 484 9.94 -13.91 10.49
N ALA A 485 10.11 -14.20 9.20
CA ALA A 485 10.48 -13.19 8.21
C ALA A 485 9.38 -12.12 8.03
N ALA A 486 8.11 -12.54 8.00
CA ALA A 486 6.95 -11.67 7.87
C ALA A 486 6.85 -10.61 8.98
N THR A 487 7.41 -10.89 10.15
CA THR A 487 7.25 -10.06 11.37
C THR A 487 8.53 -9.37 11.80
N ALA A 488 9.61 -9.47 11.01
CA ALA A 488 10.91 -8.88 11.32
C ALA A 488 10.89 -7.34 11.40
N LEU A 489 10.03 -6.69 10.61
CA LEU A 489 9.88 -5.24 10.55
C LEU A 489 8.39 -4.84 10.64
N PRO A 490 7.75 -4.96 11.81
CA PRO A 490 6.33 -4.63 11.97
C PRO A 490 6.07 -3.14 11.74
N PRO A 491 4.82 -2.72 11.43
CA PRO A 491 4.53 -1.36 10.97
C PRO A 491 5.01 -0.23 11.88
N ALA A 492 4.90 -0.41 13.19
CA ALA A 492 5.42 0.51 14.20
C ALA A 492 6.93 0.76 14.02
N ARG A 493 7.71 -0.32 13.91
CA ARG A 493 9.15 -0.27 13.73
C ARG A 493 9.54 0.25 12.35
N TRP A 494 8.86 -0.22 11.31
CA TRP A 494 9.02 0.24 9.93
C TRP A 494 8.92 1.78 9.82
N PHE A 495 7.96 2.38 10.53
CA PHE A 495 7.78 3.83 10.55
C PHE A 495 8.87 4.53 11.38
N LEU A 496 9.15 4.04 12.59
CA LEU A 496 10.14 4.63 13.49
C LEU A 496 11.56 4.61 12.91
N ASP A 497 11.95 3.53 12.22
CA ASP A 497 13.27 3.42 11.61
C ASP A 497 13.45 4.49 10.51
N GLN A 498 12.43 4.74 9.67
CA GLN A 498 12.46 5.84 8.70
C GLN A 498 12.56 7.22 9.38
N LEU A 499 11.83 7.44 10.47
CA LEU A 499 11.86 8.71 11.19
C LEU A 499 13.24 8.95 11.83
N ARG A 500 13.83 7.95 12.50
CA ARG A 500 15.18 8.02 13.10
C ARG A 500 16.23 8.31 12.04
N GLU A 501 16.18 7.56 10.95
CA GLU A 501 17.07 7.72 9.79
C GLU A 501 16.97 9.10 9.15
N LEU A 502 15.77 9.68 9.10
CA LEU A 502 15.56 11.04 8.62
C LEU A 502 16.09 12.09 9.60
N ARG A 503 16.06 11.79 10.90
CA ARG A 503 16.56 12.69 11.95
C ARG A 503 18.07 12.63 12.16
N GLY A 504 18.74 11.63 11.58
CA GLY A 504 20.16 11.36 11.81
C GLY A 504 20.43 10.73 13.19
N GLU A 505 19.44 10.04 13.75
CA GLU A 505 19.57 9.28 14.99
C GLU A 505 20.13 7.89 14.66
N ASP A 506 21.16 7.43 15.38
CA ASP A 506 21.78 6.11 15.14
C ASP A 506 20.72 5.00 15.23
N VAL A 507 20.56 4.26 14.13
CA VAL A 507 19.81 3.00 14.12
C VAL A 507 20.66 2.01 14.90
N GLN A 508 20.26 1.66 16.14
CA GLN A 508 21.00 0.68 16.93
C GLN A 508 21.31 -0.56 16.10
N GLU A 509 22.61 -0.85 15.98
CA GLU A 509 23.18 -2.04 15.34
C GLU A 509 22.54 -3.29 15.93
N GLY A 510 21.60 -3.89 15.20
CA GLY A 510 21.03 -5.17 15.62
C GLY A 510 20.29 -5.96 14.56
N THR A 511 20.02 -5.41 13.38
CA THR A 511 19.07 -6.04 12.43
C THR A 511 19.23 -5.58 10.98
N ARG A 512 20.45 -5.39 10.47
CA ARG A 512 20.63 -5.50 9.02
C ARG A 512 20.66 -7.01 8.69
N PRO A 513 19.63 -7.59 8.04
CA PRO A 513 19.81 -8.90 7.45
C PRO A 513 20.88 -8.77 6.35
N ALA A 514 21.78 -9.75 6.30
CA ALA A 514 22.85 -9.84 5.31
C ALA A 514 22.31 -9.97 3.88
#